data_AF-A0A3S0EMX6-F1
#
_entry.id   AF-A0A3S0EMX6-F1
#
_cell.length_a   1.000
_cell.length_b   1.000
_cell.length_c   1.000
_cell.angle_alpha   90.00
_cell.angle_beta   90.00
_cell.angle_gamma   90.00
#
_symmetry.space_group_name_H-M   'P 1'
#
loop_
_entity.id
_entity.type
_entity.pdbx_description
1 polymer ?
#
loop_
_entity_poly.entity_id
_entity_poly.type
_entity_poly.pdbx_seq_one_letter_code
_entity_poly.pdbx_strand_id
1 'polypeptide(L)'
;MILLAAMLLQPPAIGAEQRARSPYLACAADVADHGLKSRRSAAELAGQAELKCEPLLEANVETSLAVLEQQRADGAEMSSLDRLAARDQLRTRLHADLKAVVVNRVTVQRAASGR
;
A
#
# COMPACT_ATOMS: atom_id res chain seq x y z
N MET A 1 -29.66 -39.84 0.13
CA MET A 1 -30.23 -38.47 0.08
C MET A 1 -29.07 -37.50 -0.08
N ILE A 2 -29.10 -36.71 -1.13
CA ILE A 2 -28.07 -35.73 -1.52
C ILE A 2 -28.38 -34.44 -0.77
N LEU A 3 -27.43 -33.90 -0.01
CA LEU A 3 -27.53 -32.57 0.59
C LEU A 3 -26.35 -31.69 0.12
N LEU A 4 -26.75 -30.83 -0.80
CA LEU A 4 -26.24 -29.54 -1.27
C LEU A 4 -24.82 -29.09 -0.91
N ALA A 5 -24.14 -28.72 -1.99
CA ALA A 5 -23.00 -27.81 -2.05
C ALA A 5 -23.32 -26.39 -1.54
N ALA A 6 -22.23 -25.62 -1.38
CA ALA A 6 -22.13 -24.17 -1.20
C ALA A 6 -21.95 -23.66 0.24
N MET A 7 -20.70 -23.72 0.72
CA MET A 7 -20.12 -22.61 1.49
C MET A 7 -18.81 -22.21 0.79
N LEU A 8 -18.94 -21.29 -0.16
CA LEU A 8 -18.64 -19.87 0.01
C LEU A 8 -17.13 -19.60 -0.16
N LEU A 9 -16.81 -19.18 -1.39
CA LEU A 9 -15.66 -18.36 -1.74
C LEU A 9 -15.27 -17.45 -0.57
N GLN A 10 -14.11 -17.72 0.04
CA GLN A 10 -13.45 -16.75 0.90
C GLN A 10 -13.01 -15.57 0.02
N PRO A 11 -13.49 -14.33 0.25
CA PRO A 11 -12.88 -13.16 -0.37
C PRO A 11 -11.50 -12.92 0.25
N PRO A 12 -10.61 -12.14 -0.40
CA PRO A 12 -9.22 -11.97 0.03
C PRO A 12 -9.16 -11.10 1.29
N ALA A 13 -9.37 -11.70 2.46
CA ALA A 13 -9.29 -11.02 3.76
C ALA A 13 -7.91 -10.34 3.96
N ILE A 14 -6.84 -10.92 3.40
CA ILE A 14 -5.49 -10.37 3.42
C ILE A 14 -5.41 -9.00 2.70
N GLY A 15 -6.17 -8.84 1.61
CA GLY A 15 -6.22 -7.59 0.85
C GLY A 15 -6.97 -6.49 1.60
N ALA A 16 -8.07 -6.82 2.26
CA ALA A 16 -8.86 -5.88 3.05
C ALA A 16 -8.10 -5.36 4.28
N GLU A 17 -7.35 -6.23 4.97
CA GLU A 17 -6.52 -5.85 6.12
C GLU A 17 -5.33 -4.94 5.73
N GLN A 18 -4.66 -5.21 4.61
CA GLN A 18 -3.61 -4.32 4.12
C GLN A 18 -4.17 -2.99 3.59
N ARG A 19 -5.36 -2.99 2.95
CA ARG A 19 -6.03 -1.74 2.57
C ARG A 19 -6.39 -0.88 3.77
N ALA A 20 -6.77 -1.49 4.90
CA ALA A 20 -7.06 -0.78 6.14
C ALA A 20 -5.79 -0.20 6.79
N ARG A 21 -4.62 -0.85 6.65
CA ARG A 21 -3.35 -0.35 7.21
C ARG A 21 -2.70 0.76 6.41
N SER A 22 -2.88 0.81 5.08
CA SER A 22 -2.43 1.95 4.28
C SER A 22 -3.26 2.16 3.00
N PRO A 23 -4.21 3.12 2.99
CA PRO A 23 -4.92 3.53 1.78
C PRO A 23 -4.02 3.94 0.61
N TYR A 24 -2.84 4.52 0.91
CA TYR A 24 -1.85 4.90 -0.11
C TYR A 24 -1.28 3.68 -0.83
N LEU A 25 -0.82 2.67 -0.08
CA LEU A 25 -0.27 1.44 -0.66
C LEU A 25 -1.36 0.54 -1.28
N ALA A 26 -2.60 0.63 -0.78
CA ALA A 26 -3.77 0.01 -1.40
C ALA A 26 -4.01 0.52 -2.82
N CYS A 27 -3.99 1.84 -2.99
CA CYS A 27 -4.13 2.49 -4.29
C CYS A 27 -3.02 2.05 -5.24
N ALA A 28 -1.78 1.93 -4.76
CA ALA A 28 -0.66 1.43 -5.55
C ALA A 28 -0.88 0.00 -6.05
N ALA A 29 -1.34 -0.89 -5.18
CA ALA A 29 -1.70 -2.25 -5.54
C ALA A 29 -2.82 -2.31 -6.60
N ASP A 30 -3.84 -1.46 -6.48
CA ASP A 30 -4.93 -1.38 -7.44
C ASP A 30 -4.46 -0.90 -8.82
N VAL A 31 -3.54 0.07 -8.86
CA VAL A 31 -2.91 0.53 -10.11
C VAL A 31 -2.10 -0.60 -10.75
N ALA A 32 -1.33 -1.33 -9.95
CA ALA A 32 -0.55 -2.47 -10.43
C ALA A 32 -1.46 -3.54 -11.05
N ASP A 33 -2.53 -3.94 -10.35
CA ASP A 33 -3.48 -4.97 -10.81
C ASP A 33 -4.19 -4.58 -12.12
N HIS A 34 -4.65 -3.33 -12.23
CA HIS A 34 -5.24 -2.82 -13.47
C HIS A 34 -4.21 -2.70 -14.60
N GLY A 35 -2.95 -2.48 -14.25
CA GLY A 35 -1.81 -2.35 -15.17
C GLY A 35 -1.28 -3.67 -15.73
N LEU A 36 -1.62 -4.81 -15.15
CA LEU A 36 -1.02 -6.11 -15.50
C LEU A 36 -1.16 -6.51 -16.96
N LYS A 37 -2.32 -6.21 -17.56
CA LYS A 37 -2.61 -6.52 -18.97
C LYS A 37 -2.05 -5.48 -19.93
N SER A 38 -1.52 -4.35 -19.43
CA SER A 38 -0.95 -3.30 -20.26
C SER A 38 0.49 -3.65 -20.67
N ARG A 39 0.94 -3.08 -21.81
CA ARG A 39 2.33 -3.19 -22.29
C ARG A 39 3.33 -2.31 -21.50
N ARG A 40 2.84 -1.54 -20.52
CA ARG A 40 3.68 -0.63 -19.73
C ARG A 40 4.63 -1.41 -18.84
N SER A 41 5.84 -0.91 -18.68
CA SER A 41 6.81 -1.41 -17.73
C SER A 41 6.33 -1.24 -16.28
N ALA A 42 6.94 -1.98 -15.35
CA ALA A 42 6.66 -1.82 -13.93
C ALA A 42 7.00 -0.40 -13.43
N ALA A 43 8.05 0.21 -13.98
CA ALA A 43 8.45 1.58 -13.66
C ALA A 43 7.40 2.62 -14.11
N GLU A 44 6.85 2.47 -15.32
CA GLU A 44 5.76 3.35 -15.80
C GLU A 44 4.49 3.22 -14.97
N LEU A 45 4.16 2.00 -14.54
CA LEU A 45 3.03 1.77 -13.64
C LEU A 45 3.29 2.35 -12.25
N ALA A 46 4.53 2.33 -11.77
CA ALA A 46 4.90 2.93 -10.49
C ALA A 46 4.76 4.46 -10.56
N GLY A 47 5.24 5.11 -11.62
CA GLY A 47 5.04 6.55 -11.82
C GLY A 47 3.56 6.94 -11.95
N GLN A 48 2.74 6.09 -12.59
CA GLN A 48 1.28 6.30 -12.60
C GLN A 48 0.69 6.17 -11.19
N ALA A 49 1.14 5.19 -10.41
CA ALA A 49 0.67 4.98 -9.05
C ALA A 49 1.03 6.16 -8.15
N GLU A 50 2.24 6.72 -8.26
CA GLU A 50 2.63 7.93 -7.53
C GLU A 50 1.63 9.07 -7.80
N LEU A 51 1.42 9.44 -9.07
CA LEU A 51 0.52 10.53 -9.44
C LEU A 51 -0.93 10.30 -9.00
N LYS A 52 -1.42 9.07 -9.13
CA LYS A 52 -2.81 8.75 -8.79
C LYS A 52 -3.05 8.68 -7.29
N CYS A 53 -2.08 8.15 -6.55
CA CYS A 53 -2.23 7.89 -5.13
C CYS A 53 -1.73 9.05 -4.25
N GLU A 54 -1.05 10.05 -4.83
CA GLU A 54 -0.56 11.26 -4.14
C GLU A 54 -1.58 11.90 -3.20
N PRO A 55 -2.87 12.06 -3.55
CA PRO A 55 -3.85 12.67 -2.65
C PRO A 55 -4.06 11.89 -1.33
N LEU A 56 -3.65 10.62 -1.28
CA LEU A 56 -3.75 9.75 -0.10
C LEU A 56 -2.48 9.78 0.78
N LEU A 57 -1.38 10.37 0.30
CA LEU A 57 -0.08 10.31 0.97
C LEU A 57 -0.12 10.96 2.35
N GLU A 58 -0.57 12.21 2.43
CA GLU A 58 -0.57 12.97 3.69
C GLU A 58 -1.44 12.32 4.76
N ALA A 59 -2.63 11.83 4.39
CA ALA A 59 -3.50 11.10 5.31
C ALA A 59 -2.80 9.84 5.87
N ASN A 60 -2.00 9.17 5.03
CA ASN A 60 -1.23 7.99 5.45
C ASN A 60 -0.05 8.34 6.36
N VAL A 61 0.64 9.44 6.07
CA VAL A 61 1.73 9.98 6.90
C VAL A 61 1.20 10.32 8.28
N GLU A 62 0.10 11.07 8.39
CA GLU A 62 -0.46 11.45 9.69
C GLU A 62 -0.96 10.23 10.49
N THR A 63 -1.57 9.24 9.82
CA THR A 63 -1.96 7.98 10.47
C THR A 63 -0.74 7.24 11.01
N SER A 64 0.32 7.14 10.21
CA SER A 64 1.56 6.46 10.60
C SER A 64 2.27 7.19 11.74
N LEU A 65 2.25 8.52 11.71
CA LEU A 65 2.81 9.37 12.74
C LEU A 65 2.07 9.21 14.07
N ALA A 66 0.73 9.17 14.05
CA ALA A 66 -0.07 8.93 15.25
C ALA A 66 0.27 7.57 15.90
N VAL A 67 0.51 6.54 15.09
CA VAL A 67 0.97 5.22 15.59
C VAL A 67 2.35 5.32 16.22
N LEU A 68 3.29 6.04 15.61
CA LEU A 68 4.63 6.26 16.18
C LEU A 68 4.56 7.02 17.51
N GLU A 69 3.68 8.02 17.61
CA GLU A 69 3.46 8.78 18.84
C GLU A 69 2.86 7.88 19.94
N GLN A 70 1.91 7.00 19.62
CA GLN A 70 1.33 6.03 20.56
C GLN A 70 2.33 4.98 21.07
N GLN A 71 3.35 4.64 20.27
CA GLN A 71 4.36 3.63 20.62
C GLN A 71 5.49 4.18 21.49
N ARG A 72 5.57 5.50 21.71
CA ARG A 72 6.58 6.07 22.60
C ARG A 72 6.30 5.67 24.05
N ALA A 73 7.27 4.97 24.64
CA ALA A 73 7.18 4.34 25.95
C ALA A 73 6.93 5.31 27.12
N ASP A 74 7.26 6.60 26.93
CA ASP A 74 7.29 7.57 28.03
C ASP A 74 6.11 8.56 28.02
N GLY A 75 5.16 8.40 27.08
CA GLY A 75 4.04 9.34 26.92
C GLY A 75 4.46 10.78 26.55
N ALA A 76 5.76 10.99 26.29
CA ALA A 76 6.32 12.28 25.92
C ALA A 76 5.96 12.63 24.48
N GLU A 77 5.28 13.77 24.31
CA GLU A 77 4.98 14.30 22.99
C GLU A 77 6.26 14.51 22.16
N MET A 78 6.15 14.30 20.86
CA MET A 78 7.25 14.60 19.95
C MET A 78 7.51 16.10 19.89
N SER A 79 8.80 16.47 19.92
CA SER A 79 9.16 17.85 19.62
C SER A 79 8.76 18.18 18.18
N SER A 80 8.50 19.47 17.91
CA SER A 80 8.10 19.91 16.55
C SER A 80 9.14 19.52 15.49
N LEU A 81 10.44 19.57 15.83
CA LEU A 81 11.53 19.16 14.94
C LEU A 81 11.53 17.65 14.69
N ASP A 82 11.36 16.84 15.73
CA ASP A 82 11.26 15.38 15.57
C ASP A 82 10.03 15.00 14.76
N ARG A 83 8.92 15.71 14.95
CA ARG A 83 7.68 15.52 14.19
C ARG A 83 7.87 15.82 12.72
N LEU A 84 8.55 16.92 12.38
CA LEU A 84 8.87 17.25 11.00
C LEU A 84 9.77 16.18 10.36
N ALA A 85 10.85 15.81 11.04
CA ALA A 85 11.78 14.78 10.55
C ALA A 85 11.09 13.42 10.34
N ALA A 86 10.20 13.03 11.27
CA ALA A 86 9.41 11.80 11.15
C ALA A 86 8.46 11.84 9.95
N ARG A 87 7.78 12.97 9.70
CA ARG A 87 6.90 13.13 8.52
C ARG A 87 7.67 12.98 7.22
N ASP A 88 8.83 13.61 7.08
CA ASP A 88 9.63 13.53 5.86
C ASP A 88 10.18 12.12 5.62
N GLN A 89 10.60 11.44 6.70
CA GLN A 89 11.00 10.05 6.63
C GLN A 89 9.84 9.13 6.23
N LEU A 90 8.65 9.35 6.79
CA LEU A 90 7.44 8.59 6.44
C LEU A 90 7.04 8.79 4.98
N ARG A 91 7.05 10.03 4.47
CA ARG A 91 6.80 10.32 3.04
C ARG A 91 7.76 9.54 2.15
N THR A 92 9.05 9.65 2.44
CA THR A 92 10.10 8.99 1.65
C THR A 92 9.91 7.47 1.64
N ARG A 93 9.62 6.88 2.80
CA ARG A 93 9.36 5.44 2.92
C ARG A 93 8.10 5.02 2.18
N LEU A 94 7.00 5.76 2.32
CA LEU A 94 5.75 5.45 1.64
C LEU A 94 5.90 5.49 0.11
N HIS A 95 6.62 6.47 -0.45
CA HIS A 95 6.93 6.48 -1.88
C HIS A 95 7.77 5.27 -2.31
N ALA A 96 8.79 4.91 -1.53
CA ALA A 96 9.62 3.73 -1.81
C ALA A 96 8.79 2.44 -1.76
N ASP A 97 7.95 2.29 -0.74
CA ASP A 97 7.06 1.15 -0.56
C ASP A 97 6.01 1.07 -1.68
N LEU A 98 5.46 2.20 -2.13
CA LEU A 98 4.56 2.25 -3.28
C LEU A 98 5.25 1.67 -4.53
N LYS A 99 6.48 2.11 -4.82
CA LYS A 99 7.25 1.58 -5.96
C LYS A 99 7.47 0.08 -5.81
N ALA A 100 7.88 -0.37 -4.63
CA ALA A 100 8.12 -1.77 -4.35
C ALA A 100 6.86 -2.62 -4.53
N VAL A 101 5.71 -2.14 -4.02
CA VAL A 101 4.40 -2.80 -4.18
C VAL A 101 4.06 -2.97 -5.66
N VAL A 102 4.17 -1.90 -6.46
CA VAL A 102 3.85 -1.96 -7.88
C VAL A 102 4.80 -2.91 -8.62
N VAL A 103 6.11 -2.75 -8.42
CA VAL A 103 7.13 -3.56 -9.10
C VAL A 103 6.98 -5.03 -8.74
N ASN A 104 6.84 -5.36 -7.46
CA ASN A 104 6.71 -6.75 -7.01
C ASN A 104 5.44 -7.38 -7.57
N ARG A 105 4.31 -6.68 -7.48
CA ARG A 105 3.02 -7.20 -7.94
C ARG A 105 3.00 -7.45 -9.44
N VAL A 106 3.48 -6.50 -10.24
CA VAL A 106 3.62 -6.64 -11.69
C VAL A 106 4.59 -7.77 -12.05
N THR A 107 5.75 -7.85 -11.42
CA THR A 107 6.78 -8.86 -11.72
C THR A 107 6.29 -10.26 -11.38
N VAL A 108 5.75 -10.45 -10.17
CA VAL A 108 5.26 -11.76 -9.69
C VAL A 108 4.06 -12.22 -10.53
N GLN A 109 3.09 -11.34 -10.78
CA GLN A 109 1.88 -11.75 -11.52
C GLN A 109 2.15 -11.95 -13.01
N ARG A 110 3.09 -11.23 -13.64
CA ARG A 110 3.50 -11.51 -15.03
C ARG A 110 4.23 -12.84 -15.14
N ALA A 111 5.18 -13.11 -14.24
CA ALA A 111 5.86 -14.41 -14.17
C ALA A 111 4.86 -15.56 -13.98
N ALA A 112 3.86 -15.40 -13.11
CA ALA A 112 2.80 -16.39 -12.92
C ALA A 112 1.87 -16.54 -14.14
N SER A 113 1.76 -15.52 -15.00
CA SER A 113 0.92 -15.53 -16.20
C SER A 113 1.59 -16.14 -17.42
N GLY A 114 2.85 -16.59 -17.33
CA GLY A 114 3.61 -17.12 -18.47
C GLY A 114 3.83 -16.11 -19.60
N ARG A 115 3.79 -14.81 -19.27
CA ARG A 115 4.05 -13.70 -20.20
C ARG A 115 5.35 -12.99 -19.87
#